data_AF-A0A6N9A466-F1
#
_entry.id   AF-A0A6N9A466-F1
#
_cell.length_a   1.000
_cell.length_b   1.000
_cell.length_c   1.000
_cell.angle_alpha   90.00
_cell.angle_beta   90.00
_cell.angle_gamma   90.00
#
_symmetry.space_group_name_H-M   'P 1'
#
loop_
_entity.id
_entity.type
_entity.pdbx_description
1 polymer ?
#
loop_
_entity_poly.entity_id
_entity_poly.type
_entity_poly.pdbx_seq_one_letter_code
_entity_poly.pdbx_strand_id
1 'polypeptide(L)'
;MSAADMAGGRARGAAVADLDEAREALLGRGVPFSRVLAQLNSRLDGTAIEYIAHWVTPVAEPRRYDTRFFAARVPAGATAVHDEREMTGSVWLTPRAALERHREGHLPMIFPTIRTLEDLCGFVTVGDLLAHYRYRPVPRVQPEIVRTATGVALRVVSAARRLR
;
A
#
# COMPACT_ATOMS: atom_id res chain seq x y z
N MET A 1 -0.07 30.62 25.97
CA MET A 1 0.19 29.72 24.82
C MET A 1 0.37 28.32 25.40
N SER A 2 -0.68 27.49 25.38
CA SER A 2 -0.74 26.19 26.09
C SER A 2 -0.79 25.03 25.11
N ALA A 3 -0.15 23.93 25.51
CA ALA A 3 0.27 22.77 24.73
C ALA A 3 -0.81 21.68 24.56
N ALA A 4 -2.07 22.03 24.26
CA ALA A 4 -3.18 21.07 24.38
C ALA A 4 -3.76 20.49 23.06
N ASP A 5 -3.39 20.96 21.87
CA ASP A 5 -4.13 20.62 20.63
C ASP A 5 -3.49 19.56 19.70
N MET A 6 -2.46 18.84 20.14
CA MET A 6 -1.75 17.83 19.31
C MET A 6 -2.17 16.37 19.55
N ALA A 7 -3.26 16.11 20.27
CA ALA A 7 -3.80 14.76 20.39
C ALA A 7 -4.63 14.44 19.14
N GLY A 8 -4.05 13.69 18.19
CA GLY A 8 -4.77 13.04 17.10
C GLY A 8 -5.96 12.26 17.66
N GLY A 9 -7.15 12.84 17.54
CA GLY A 9 -8.37 12.25 18.08
C GLY A 9 -8.62 10.91 17.40
N ARG A 10 -8.65 9.83 18.20
CA ARG A 10 -9.06 8.49 17.73
C ARG A 10 -10.43 8.62 17.06
N ALA A 11 -10.52 8.25 15.78
CA ALA A 11 -11.80 8.10 15.11
C ALA A 11 -12.65 7.08 15.90
N ARG A 12 -13.88 7.47 16.27
CA ARG A 12 -14.87 6.51 16.75
C ARG A 12 -15.23 5.62 15.56
N GLY A 13 -15.20 4.30 15.73
CA GLY A 13 -15.60 3.38 14.66
C GLY A 13 -17.06 3.65 14.26
N ALA A 14 -17.30 3.91 12.98
CA ALA A 14 -18.65 4.00 12.42
C ALA A 14 -19.33 2.62 12.44
N ALA A 15 -20.66 2.59 12.49
CA ALA A 15 -21.38 1.33 12.37
C ALA A 15 -21.17 0.73 10.97
N VAL A 16 -21.24 -0.59 10.84
CA VAL A 16 -21.00 -1.29 9.56
C VAL A 16 -21.98 -0.83 8.48
N ALA A 17 -23.26 -0.64 8.83
CA ALA A 17 -24.28 -0.14 7.91
C ALA A 17 -23.94 1.27 7.38
N ASP A 18 -23.45 2.16 8.25
CA ASP A 18 -23.03 3.52 7.86
C ASP A 18 -21.85 3.47 6.88
N LEU A 19 -20.94 2.49 7.04
CA LEU A 19 -19.78 2.31 6.16
C LEU A 19 -20.17 1.77 4.79
N ASP A 20 -21.15 0.87 4.71
CA ASP A 20 -21.61 0.29 3.45
C ASP A 20 -22.34 1.33 2.59
N GLU A 21 -23.25 2.11 3.19
CA GLU A 21 -23.93 3.22 2.50
C GLU A 21 -22.94 4.28 2.02
N ALA A 22 -22.00 4.68 2.89
CA ALA A 22 -20.95 5.63 2.54
C ALA A 22 -20.06 5.13 1.39
N ARG A 23 -19.77 3.82 1.35
CA ARG A 23 -18.98 3.19 0.27
C ARG A 23 -19.72 3.25 -1.06
N GLU A 24 -20.99 2.87 -1.09
CA GLU A 24 -21.80 2.91 -2.33
C GLU A 24 -21.92 4.34 -2.89
N ALA A 25 -22.16 5.32 -2.02
CA ALA A 25 -22.21 6.73 -2.43
C ALA A 25 -20.87 7.22 -3.03
N LEU A 26 -19.75 6.76 -2.48
CA LEU A 26 -18.41 7.07 -2.97
C LEU A 26 -18.11 6.40 -4.32
N LEU A 27 -18.38 5.10 -4.44
CA LEU A 27 -18.12 4.31 -5.66
C LEU A 27 -19.01 4.74 -6.82
N GLY A 28 -20.27 5.09 -6.54
CA GLY A 28 -21.21 5.65 -7.52
C GLY A 28 -20.87 7.07 -7.99
N ARG A 29 -19.77 7.67 -7.50
CA ARG A 29 -19.37 9.08 -7.75
C ARG A 29 -20.44 10.09 -7.33
N GLY A 30 -21.34 9.70 -6.43
CA GLY A 30 -22.44 10.55 -5.95
C GLY A 30 -21.99 11.61 -4.95
N VAL A 31 -20.89 11.35 -4.22
CA VAL A 31 -20.31 12.29 -3.25
C VAL A 31 -18.78 12.28 -3.31
N PRO A 32 -18.11 13.42 -3.07
CA PRO A 32 -16.66 13.43 -2.91
C PRO A 32 -16.26 12.79 -1.58
N PHE A 33 -15.06 12.22 -1.51
CA PHE A 33 -14.55 11.53 -0.31
C PHE A 33 -14.53 12.42 0.95
N SER A 34 -14.32 13.73 0.80
CA SER A 34 -14.38 14.70 1.91
C SER A 34 -15.76 14.76 2.56
N ARG A 35 -16.85 14.56 1.80
CA ARG A 35 -18.22 14.51 2.35
C ARG A 35 -18.45 13.22 3.14
N VAL A 36 -17.95 12.09 2.65
CA VAL A 36 -17.97 10.81 3.38
C VAL A 36 -17.26 10.95 4.73
N LEU A 37 -16.06 11.55 4.75
CA LEU A 37 -15.33 11.80 5.99
C LEU A 37 -16.13 12.67 6.97
N ALA A 38 -16.78 13.73 6.48
CA ALA A 38 -17.62 14.59 7.30
C ALA A 38 -18.83 13.83 7.88
N GLN A 39 -19.51 13.00 7.08
CA GLN A 39 -20.64 12.17 7.54
C GLN A 39 -20.21 11.19 8.64
N LEU A 40 -19.05 10.57 8.48
CA LEU A 40 -18.48 9.63 9.44
C LEU A 40 -17.76 10.32 10.63
N ASN A 41 -17.84 11.65 10.74
CA ASN A 41 -17.11 12.45 11.74
C ASN A 41 -15.63 12.07 11.84
N SER A 42 -15.02 11.78 10.69
CA SER A 42 -13.69 11.20 10.55
C SER A 42 -12.75 12.14 9.81
N ARG A 43 -11.45 11.92 9.99
CA ARG A 43 -10.38 12.72 9.38
C ARG A 43 -9.22 11.81 9.00
N LEU A 44 -8.49 12.20 7.96
CA LEU A 44 -7.31 11.48 7.52
C LEU A 44 -6.15 11.80 8.46
N ASP A 45 -5.51 10.75 8.99
CA ASP A 45 -4.27 10.86 9.72
C ASP A 45 -3.09 10.53 8.80
N GLY A 46 -2.49 11.57 8.22
CA GLY A 46 -1.31 11.42 7.36
C GLY A 46 -0.07 10.92 8.09
N THR A 47 -0.07 10.93 9.43
CA THR A 47 1.05 10.43 10.25
C THR A 47 0.93 8.94 10.56
N ALA A 48 -0.20 8.31 10.22
CA ALA A 48 -0.45 6.88 10.43
C ALA A 48 0.01 5.99 9.27
N ILE A 49 0.64 6.56 8.24
CA ILE A 49 1.16 5.85 7.07
C ILE A 49 2.62 6.17 6.84
N GLU A 50 3.38 5.20 6.36
CA GLU A 50 4.77 5.37 5.96
C GLU A 50 4.93 5.12 4.46
N TYR A 51 5.71 5.96 3.79
CA TYR A 51 6.01 5.81 2.37
C TYR A 51 7.12 4.78 2.19
N ILE A 52 6.84 3.67 1.51
CA ILE A 52 7.75 2.49 1.49
C ILE A 52 8.35 2.16 0.12
N ALA A 53 7.68 2.51 -0.99
CA ALA A 53 8.21 2.25 -2.33
C ALA A 53 7.59 3.18 -3.40
N HIS A 54 8.35 3.43 -4.47
CA HIS A 54 7.92 4.24 -5.60
C HIS A 54 8.30 3.56 -6.92
N TRP A 55 7.30 3.05 -7.63
CA TRP A 55 7.49 2.31 -8.87
C TRP A 55 6.83 3.00 -10.05
N VAL A 56 7.56 3.07 -11.14
CA VAL A 56 7.09 3.70 -12.38
C VAL A 56 7.12 2.65 -13.47
N THR A 57 6.02 2.50 -14.20
CA THR A 57 5.97 1.55 -15.31
C THR A 57 7.04 1.91 -16.37
N PRO A 58 7.76 0.93 -16.94
CA PRO A 58 8.73 1.15 -18.00
C PRO A 58 8.19 2.04 -19.14
N VAL A 59 9.08 2.77 -19.81
CA VAL A 59 8.70 3.67 -20.92
C VAL A 59 8.10 2.91 -22.10
N ALA A 60 8.56 1.68 -22.34
CA ALA A 60 8.11 0.84 -23.45
C ALA A 60 6.69 0.27 -23.27
N GLU A 61 6.10 0.35 -22.07
CA GLU A 61 4.74 -0.11 -21.84
C GLU A 61 3.73 0.94 -22.33
N PRO A 62 2.67 0.54 -23.05
CA PRO A 62 1.68 1.48 -23.58
C PRO A 62 0.84 2.14 -22.47
N ARG A 63 0.59 1.41 -21.37
CA ARG A 63 -0.14 1.91 -20.21
C ARG A 63 0.83 2.06 -19.04
N ARG A 64 0.97 3.29 -18.55
CA ARG A 64 2.00 3.64 -17.56
C ARG A 64 1.41 4.26 -16.31
N TYR A 65 2.03 3.95 -15.19
CA TYR A 65 1.67 4.42 -13.86
C TYR A 65 2.91 4.91 -13.12
N ASP A 66 2.70 5.88 -12.23
CA ASP A 66 3.67 6.41 -11.29
C ASP A 66 3.14 6.12 -9.87
N THR A 67 3.37 4.90 -9.41
CA THR A 67 2.68 4.30 -8.26
C THR A 67 3.49 4.44 -6.98
N ARG A 68 2.83 4.96 -5.94
CA ARG A 68 3.37 5.14 -4.59
C ARG A 68 2.77 4.09 -3.65
N PHE A 69 3.63 3.41 -2.89
CA PHE A 69 3.23 2.38 -1.93
C PHE A 69 3.39 2.90 -0.51
N PHE A 70 2.38 2.66 0.32
CA PHE A 70 2.35 3.06 1.72
C PHE A 70 2.10 1.85 2.61
N ALA A 71 2.67 1.87 3.82
CA ALA A 71 2.38 0.90 4.88
C ALA A 71 1.64 1.59 6.03
N ALA A 72 0.67 0.89 6.62
CA ALA A 72 -0.05 1.35 7.80
C ALA A 72 -0.22 0.18 8.78
N ARG A 73 -0.28 0.48 10.08
CA ARG A 73 -0.66 -0.52 11.07
C ARG A 73 -2.17 -0.68 11.08
N VAL A 74 -2.62 -1.89 10.81
CA VAL A 74 -4.01 -2.29 10.98
C VAL A 74 -4.26 -2.66 12.44
N PRO A 75 -5.34 -2.17 13.08
CA PRO A 75 -5.69 -2.56 14.45
C PRO A 75 -5.87 -4.08 14.59
N ALA A 76 -5.49 -4.61 15.76
CA ALA A 76 -5.71 -6.02 16.07
C ALA A 76 -7.21 -6.35 16.04
N GLY A 77 -7.55 -7.52 15.48
CA GLY A 77 -8.94 -7.97 15.36
C GLY A 77 -9.71 -7.40 14.16
N ALA A 78 -9.06 -6.64 13.28
CA ALA A 78 -9.70 -6.17 12.05
C ALA A 78 -9.96 -7.32 11.06
N THR A 79 -11.19 -7.42 10.58
CA THR A 79 -11.57 -8.34 9.51
C THR A 79 -11.36 -7.69 8.15
N ALA A 80 -10.66 -8.37 7.24
CA ALA A 80 -10.53 -7.91 5.86
C ALA A 80 -11.84 -8.19 5.11
N VAL A 81 -12.55 -7.13 4.71
CA VAL A 81 -13.73 -7.20 3.85
C VAL A 81 -13.33 -6.63 2.49
N HIS A 82 -13.70 -7.32 1.41
CA HIS A 82 -13.51 -6.85 0.04
C HIS A 82 -14.86 -6.63 -0.63
N ASP A 83 -14.87 -5.80 -1.67
CA ASP A 83 -16.02 -5.66 -2.56
C ASP A 83 -15.92 -6.69 -3.70
N GLU A 84 -16.97 -7.47 -3.89
CA GLU A 84 -17.01 -8.57 -4.87
C GLU A 84 -17.11 -8.07 -6.33
N ARG A 85 -17.35 -6.76 -6.55
CA ARG A 85 -17.43 -6.18 -7.91
C ARG A 85 -16.07 -6.18 -8.62
N GLU A 86 -14.99 -5.91 -7.90
CA GLU A 86 -13.65 -5.77 -8.46
C GLU A 86 -12.65 -6.80 -7.91
N MET A 87 -12.91 -7.38 -6.74
CA MET A 87 -12.02 -8.32 -6.07
C MET A 87 -12.70 -9.68 -5.91
N THR A 88 -11.93 -10.77 -6.11
CA THR A 88 -12.42 -12.15 -5.94
C THR A 88 -12.13 -12.74 -4.57
N GLY A 89 -11.40 -12.01 -3.71
CA GLY A 89 -11.00 -12.48 -2.40
C GLY A 89 -10.05 -11.54 -1.66
N SER A 90 -9.95 -11.73 -0.36
CA SER A 90 -8.99 -11.06 0.52
C SER A 90 -8.42 -12.04 1.55
N VAL A 91 -7.14 -11.88 1.92
CA VAL A 91 -6.48 -12.74 2.91
C VAL A 91 -5.38 -11.98 3.64
N TRP A 92 -5.24 -12.26 4.94
CA TRP A 92 -4.09 -11.82 5.73
C TRP A 92 -2.93 -12.81 5.58
N LEU A 93 -1.79 -12.33 5.07
CA LEU A 93 -0.57 -13.12 4.89
C LEU A 93 0.64 -12.36 5.44
N THR A 94 1.65 -13.08 5.89
CA THR A 94 2.98 -12.51 6.06
C THR A 94 3.60 -12.25 4.68
N PRO A 95 4.53 -11.29 4.54
CA PRO A 95 5.21 -11.06 3.26
C PRO A 95 5.87 -12.32 2.69
N ARG A 96 6.50 -13.12 3.55
CA ARG A 96 7.11 -14.40 3.18
C ARG A 96 6.10 -15.39 2.64
N ALA A 97 4.96 -15.57 3.32
CA ALA A 97 3.92 -16.50 2.86
C ALA A 97 3.31 -16.07 1.52
N ALA A 98 3.12 -14.77 1.28
CA ALA A 98 2.66 -14.26 -0.01
C ALA A 98 3.67 -14.55 -1.14
N LEU A 99 4.97 -14.38 -0.87
CA LEU A 99 6.03 -14.71 -1.83
C LEU A 99 6.11 -16.21 -2.14
N GLU A 100 5.98 -17.10 -1.15
CA GLU A 100 5.96 -18.54 -1.41
C GLU A 100 4.76 -18.94 -2.28
N ARG A 101 3.55 -18.48 -1.94
CA ARG A 101 2.35 -18.74 -2.78
C ARG A 101 2.51 -18.22 -4.20
N HIS A 102 3.21 -17.10 -4.38
CA HIS A 102 3.51 -16.58 -5.71
C HIS A 102 4.46 -17.50 -6.49
N ARG A 103 5.53 -18.00 -5.85
CA ARG A 103 6.47 -18.95 -6.47
C ARG A 103 5.79 -20.25 -6.87
N GLU A 104 4.82 -20.69 -6.09
CA GLU A 104 3.99 -21.87 -6.36
C GLU A 104 2.91 -21.61 -7.45
N GLY A 105 2.75 -20.37 -7.91
CA GLY A 105 1.75 -20.00 -8.92
C GLY A 105 0.33 -19.80 -8.38
N HIS A 106 0.14 -19.82 -7.06
CA HIS A 106 -1.16 -19.67 -6.41
C HIS A 106 -1.54 -18.22 -6.08
N LEU A 107 -0.58 -17.30 -6.14
CA LEU A 107 -0.83 -15.87 -5.94
C LEU A 107 -0.10 -15.05 -7.02
N PRO A 108 -0.71 -14.83 -8.20
CA PRO A 108 -0.13 -13.99 -9.24
C PRO A 108 0.08 -12.57 -8.72
N MET A 109 1.30 -12.06 -8.85
CA MET A 109 1.67 -10.72 -8.40
C MET A 109 2.50 -10.02 -9.48
N ILE A 110 2.33 -8.70 -9.59
CA ILE A 110 3.16 -7.87 -10.45
C ILE A 110 4.51 -7.58 -9.79
N PHE A 111 5.53 -7.32 -10.63
CA PHE A 111 6.91 -7.10 -10.18
C PHE A 111 7.06 -6.07 -9.04
N PRO A 112 6.42 -4.87 -9.07
CA PRO A 112 6.48 -3.93 -7.95
C PRO A 112 6.02 -4.52 -6.62
N THR A 113 4.95 -5.32 -6.62
CA THR A 113 4.42 -5.97 -5.42
C THR A 113 5.40 -7.00 -4.87
N ILE A 114 5.97 -7.84 -5.75
CA ILE A 114 6.96 -8.86 -5.36
C ILE A 114 8.17 -8.20 -4.70
N ARG A 115 8.78 -7.20 -5.35
CA ARG A 115 9.96 -6.50 -4.83
C ARG A 115 9.66 -5.79 -3.51
N THR A 116 8.51 -5.16 -3.40
CA THR A 116 8.09 -4.52 -2.14
C THR A 116 7.98 -5.57 -1.03
N LEU A 117 7.34 -6.71 -1.26
CA LEU A 117 7.23 -7.78 -0.25
C LEU A 117 8.58 -8.41 0.12
N GLU A 118 9.51 -8.54 -0.83
CA GLU A 118 10.89 -8.98 -0.55
C GLU A 118 11.59 -8.04 0.43
N ASP A 119 11.49 -6.72 0.21
CA ASP A 119 12.03 -5.71 1.14
C ASP A 119 11.36 -5.83 2.53
N LEU A 120 10.05 -6.05 2.57
CA LEU A 120 9.31 -6.20 3.84
C LEU A 120 9.69 -7.47 4.61
N CYS A 121 10.22 -8.51 3.95
CA CYS A 121 10.68 -9.73 4.62
C CYS A 121 11.87 -9.49 5.57
N GLY A 122 12.56 -8.35 5.46
CA GLY A 122 13.67 -7.97 6.33
C GLY A 122 13.27 -7.54 7.75
N PHE A 123 11.97 -7.39 8.03
CA PHE A 123 11.47 -6.90 9.32
C PHE A 123 10.74 -7.99 10.10
N VAL A 124 10.96 -8.01 11.42
CA VAL A 124 10.28 -8.95 12.34
C VAL A 124 8.93 -8.39 12.77
N THR A 125 8.85 -7.09 13.01
CA THR A 125 7.62 -6.44 13.47
C THR A 125 7.18 -5.30 12.56
N VAL A 126 5.88 -5.01 12.57
CA VAL A 126 5.31 -3.81 11.92
C VAL A 126 5.92 -2.53 12.52
N GLY A 127 6.32 -2.53 13.79
CA GLY A 127 6.93 -1.36 14.43
C GLY A 127 8.29 -1.03 13.81
N ASP A 128 9.14 -2.04 13.66
CA ASP A 128 10.48 -1.89 13.07
C ASP A 128 10.39 -1.45 11.60
N LEU A 129 9.45 -2.03 10.85
CA LEU A 129 9.17 -1.65 9.47
C LEU A 129 8.78 -0.17 9.37
N LEU A 130 7.76 0.28 10.12
CA LEU A 130 7.31 1.67 10.04
C LEU A 130 8.42 2.64 10.48
N ALA A 131 9.13 2.33 11.57
CA ALA A 131 10.26 3.13 12.04
C ALA A 131 11.40 3.22 11.01
N HIS A 132 11.65 2.15 10.25
CA HIS A 132 12.67 2.14 9.21
C HIS A 132 12.39 3.17 8.11
N TYR A 133 11.14 3.31 7.68
CA TYR A 133 10.77 4.16 6.54
C TYR A 133 10.46 5.62 6.91
N ARG A 134 10.14 5.92 8.18
CA ARG A 134 9.64 7.22 8.66
C ARG A 134 10.45 8.46 8.26
N TYR A 135 11.76 8.30 8.07
CA TYR A 135 12.64 9.41 7.69
C TYR A 135 13.55 9.08 6.51
N ARG A 136 13.25 8.00 5.79
CA ARG A 136 14.08 7.56 4.66
C ARG A 136 13.54 8.07 3.34
N PRO A 137 14.41 8.57 2.44
CA PRO A 137 14.00 8.87 1.08
C PRO A 137 13.65 7.58 0.36
N VAL A 138 12.48 7.55 -0.26
CA VAL A 138 12.07 6.45 -1.14
C VAL A 138 12.47 6.80 -2.58
N PRO A 139 13.39 6.05 -3.21
CA PRO A 139 13.80 6.34 -4.56
C PRO A 139 12.67 6.02 -5.55
N ARG A 140 12.51 6.88 -6.56
CA ARG A 140 11.64 6.63 -7.72
C ARG A 140 12.30 5.62 -8.65
N VAL A 141 11.78 4.40 -8.69
CA VAL A 141 12.34 3.30 -9.48
C VAL A 141 11.55 3.12 -10.78
N GLN A 142 12.22 3.30 -11.92
CA GLN A 142 11.68 2.96 -13.24
C GLN A 142 12.53 1.84 -13.85
N PRO A 143 12.04 0.58 -13.86
CA PRO A 143 12.78 -0.50 -14.47
C PRO A 143 12.80 -0.39 -16.00
N GLU A 144 13.78 -1.05 -16.60
CA GLU A 144 13.89 -1.24 -18.03
C GLU A 144 13.45 -2.64 -18.41
N ILE A 145 12.78 -2.75 -19.56
CA ILE A 145 12.50 -4.05 -20.17
C ILE A 145 13.77 -4.51 -20.90
N VAL A 146 14.27 -5.69 -20.54
CA VAL A 146 15.47 -6.28 -21.14
C VAL A 146 15.16 -7.66 -21.70
N ARG A 147 15.83 -8.02 -22.80
CA ARG A 147 15.82 -9.38 -23.33
C ARG A 147 16.94 -10.19 -22.66
N THR A 148 16.60 -11.37 -22.18
CA THR A 148 17.51 -12.35 -21.57
C THR A 148 17.52 -13.63 -22.40
N ALA A 149 18.44 -14.56 -22.10
CA ALA A 149 18.48 -15.87 -22.75
C ALA A 149 17.18 -16.68 -22.55
N THR A 150 16.40 -16.38 -21.51
CA THR A 150 15.18 -17.11 -21.14
C THR A 150 13.89 -16.33 -21.43
N GLY A 151 13.98 -15.13 -22.03
CA GLY A 151 12.79 -14.33 -22.38
C GLY A 151 12.94 -12.84 -22.11
N VAL A 152 11.88 -12.22 -21.62
CA VAL A 152 11.83 -10.79 -21.28
C VAL A 152 11.83 -10.63 -19.77
N ALA A 153 12.65 -9.72 -19.25
CA ALA A 153 12.76 -9.44 -17.82
C ALA A 153 12.73 -7.93 -17.53
N LEU A 154 12.40 -7.57 -16.30
CA LEU A 154 12.54 -6.21 -15.78
C LEU A 154 13.86 -6.07 -15.05
N ARG A 155 14.69 -5.11 -15.48
CA ARG A 155 15.94 -4.75 -14.83
C ARG A 155 15.76 -3.43 -14.08
N VAL A 156 16.03 -3.46 -12.78
CA VAL A 156 16.16 -2.23 -11.99
C VAL A 156 17.53 -1.64 -12.26
N VAL A 157 17.57 -0.54 -12.99
CA VAL A 157 18.80 0.25 -13.13
C VAL A 157 18.94 1.03 -11.83
N SER A 158 20.02 0.77 -11.07
CA SER A 158 20.19 1.36 -9.76
C SER A 158 20.11 2.89 -9.81
N ALA A 159 19.11 3.49 -9.16
CA ALA A 159 19.32 4.79 -8.55
C ALA A 159 20.39 4.56 -7.48
N ALA A 160 21.56 5.20 -7.62
CA ALA A 160 22.74 5.00 -6.80
C ALA A 160 22.41 4.59 -5.36
N ARG A 161 22.76 3.35 -5.00
CA ARG A 161 22.63 2.79 -3.66
C ARG A 161 23.60 3.54 -2.75
N ARG A 162 23.29 4.78 -2.35
CA ARG A 162 24.04 5.48 -1.29
C ARG A 162 23.55 4.94 0.04
N LEU A 163 24.13 3.81 0.43
CA LEU A 163 24.23 3.43 1.83
C LEU A 163 25.23 4.39 2.48
N ARG A 164 24.77 5.18 3.46
CA ARG A 164 25.58 5.65 4.58
C ARG A 164 24.83 5.30 5.84
#